data_AF-A0A5N9IG07-F1
#
_entry.id   AF-A0A5N9IG07-F1
#
_cell.length_a   1.000
_cell.length_b   1.000
_cell.length_c   1.000
_cell.angle_alpha   90.00
_cell.angle_beta   90.00
_cell.angle_gamma   90.00
#
_symmetry.space_group_name_H-M   'P 1'
#
loop_
_entity.id
_entity.type
_entity.pdbx_description
1 polymer ?
#
loop_
_entity_poly.entity_id
_entity_poly.type
_entity_poly.pdbx_seq_one_letter_code
_entity_poly.pdbx_strand_id
1 'polypeptide(L)'
;MTTKSLLHSNAFNFLSFIVNSVDPRTGQYTLAIELPELVANNLAGPSLPLRIGFNPMNIEDSGFGSGWTLNLSQYTPADNMLHLHTGESFRVDGSTDDGTGRLIK
;
A
#
# COMPACT_ATOMS: atom_id res chain seq x y z
N MET A 1 28.85 -15.01 -4.07
CA MET A 1 29.46 -13.85 -4.75
C MET A 1 29.43 -12.69 -3.77
N THR A 2 30.60 -12.23 -3.33
CA THR A 2 30.75 -11.27 -2.24
C THR A 2 31.06 -9.90 -2.80
N THR A 3 30.09 -9.00 -2.84
CA THR A 3 30.33 -7.57 -3.09
C THR A 3 30.71 -6.91 -1.78
N LYS A 4 32.02 -6.73 -1.58
CA LYS A 4 32.57 -6.01 -0.43
C LYS A 4 32.27 -4.52 -0.61
N SER A 5 31.23 -3.99 0.01
CA SER A 5 30.99 -2.55 0.06
C SER A 5 31.97 -1.91 1.06
N LEU A 6 32.85 -1.03 0.58
CA LEU A 6 33.82 -0.28 1.38
C LEU A 6 33.21 0.97 2.05
N LEU A 7 31.89 1.02 2.18
CA LEU A 7 31.14 2.13 2.76
C LEU A 7 30.39 1.63 3.99
N HIS A 8 31.00 1.80 5.15
CA HIS A 8 30.34 1.59 6.44
C HIS A 8 29.55 2.85 6.79
N SER A 9 28.27 2.88 6.42
CA SER A 9 27.35 3.97 6.78
C SER A 9 26.27 3.47 7.72
N ASN A 10 26.00 4.23 8.78
CA ASN A 10 24.83 3.99 9.64
C ASN A 10 23.51 4.18 8.89
N ALA A 11 23.50 4.80 7.70
CA ALA A 11 22.33 4.82 6.82
C ALA A 11 21.86 3.40 6.43
N PHE A 12 22.78 2.42 6.37
CA PHE A 12 22.43 1.01 6.12
C PHE A 12 21.91 0.29 7.37
N ASN A 13 22.13 0.84 8.57
CA ASN A 13 21.56 0.32 9.82
C ASN A 13 20.11 0.78 10.02
N PHE A 14 19.66 1.81 9.31
CA PHE A 14 18.29 2.32 9.37
C PHE A 14 17.50 1.90 8.13
N LEU A 15 17.29 0.60 7.99
CA LEU A 15 16.20 0.03 7.19
C LEU A 15 14.84 0.19 7.91
N SER A 16 14.65 1.24 8.72
CA SER A 16 13.40 1.46 9.46
C SER A 16 12.19 1.55 8.54
N PHE A 17 12.41 1.98 7.30
CA PHE A 17 11.38 2.08 6.27
C PHE A 17 10.99 0.72 5.68
N ILE A 18 11.81 -0.32 5.85
CA ILE A 18 11.54 -1.65 5.32
C ILE A 18 11.12 -2.58 6.45
N VAL A 19 9.86 -3.03 6.39
CA VAL A 19 9.29 -3.99 7.32
C VAL A 19 8.99 -5.27 6.54
N ASN A 20 9.74 -6.33 6.80
CA ASN A 20 9.46 -7.65 6.24
C ASN A 20 9.10 -8.64 7.34
N SER A 21 8.21 -9.58 7.01
CA SER A 21 7.82 -10.66 7.91
C SER A 21 7.47 -11.91 7.12
N VAL A 22 7.72 -13.07 7.72
CA VAL A 22 7.26 -14.35 7.19
C VAL A 22 6.22 -14.90 8.17
N ASP A 23 5.03 -15.22 7.69
CA ASP A 23 4.05 -15.94 8.51
C ASP A 23 4.55 -17.38 8.72
N PRO A 24 4.90 -17.79 9.95
CA PRO A 24 5.47 -19.12 10.21
C PRO A 24 4.50 -20.27 9.88
N ARG A 25 3.19 -19.99 9.81
CA ARG A 25 2.15 -21.01 9.57
C ARG A 25 1.98 -21.32 8.09
N THR A 26 2.22 -20.33 7.22
CA THR A 26 1.97 -20.45 5.77
C THR A 26 3.25 -20.36 4.94
N GLY A 27 4.36 -19.92 5.54
CA GLY A 27 5.61 -19.63 4.83
C GLY A 27 5.51 -18.40 3.91
N GLN A 28 4.43 -17.62 4.02
CA GLN A 28 4.22 -16.47 3.15
C GLN A 28 5.11 -15.30 3.58
N TYR A 29 5.86 -14.78 2.62
CA TYR A 29 6.68 -13.60 2.80
C TYR A 29 5.86 -12.35 2.53
N THR A 30 5.84 -11.43 3.49
CA THR A 30 5.26 -10.10 3.36
C THR A 30 6.37 -9.07 3.49
N LEU A 31 6.27 -8.01 2.70
CA LEU A 31 7.22 -6.91 2.71
C LEU A 31 6.43 -5.62 2.64
N ALA A 32 6.86 -4.62 3.36
CA ALA A 32 6.31 -3.29 3.23
C ALA A 32 7.42 -2.25 3.29
N ILE A 33 7.30 -1.26 2.42
CA ILE A 33 8.27 -0.19 2.27
C ILE A 33 7.52 1.11 2.53
N GLU A 34 7.93 1.82 3.56
CA GLU A 34 7.48 3.18 3.85
C GLU A 34 8.20 4.13 2.90
N LEU A 35 7.42 4.91 2.17
CA LEU A 35 7.95 5.94 1.29
C LEU A 35 8.19 7.22 2.09
N PRO A 36 9.16 8.05 1.69
CA PRO A 36 9.37 9.36 2.31
C PRO A 36 8.08 10.17 2.34
N GLU A 37 7.88 10.88 3.45
CA GLU A 37 6.71 11.71 3.67
C GLU A 37 6.59 12.78 2.56
N LEU A 38 5.47 12.75 1.84
CA LEU A 38 5.19 13.72 0.79
C LEU A 38 4.43 14.89 1.39
N VAL A 39 5.11 16.03 1.52
CA VAL A 39 4.49 17.27 1.97
C VAL A 39 4.05 18.08 0.76
N ALA A 40 2.73 18.21 0.59
CA ALA A 40 2.15 18.97 -0.50
C ALA A 40 2.39 20.47 -0.34
N ASN A 41 2.07 21.25 -1.37
CA ASN A 41 2.03 22.71 -1.32
C ASN A 41 3.34 23.35 -0.78
N ASN A 42 4.48 23.02 -1.38
CA ASN A 42 5.79 23.59 -1.02
C ASN A 42 6.09 23.54 0.49
N LEU A 43 5.88 22.36 1.10
CA LEU A 43 6.03 22.11 2.54
C LEU A 43 5.01 22.79 3.47
N ALA A 44 3.98 23.44 2.92
CA ALA A 44 2.93 24.11 3.69
C ALA A 44 1.58 23.36 3.65
N GLY A 45 1.53 22.18 3.04
CA GLY A 45 0.36 21.33 2.95
C GLY A 45 0.35 20.21 3.99
N PRO A 46 -0.73 19.41 4.01
CA PRO A 46 -0.75 18.19 4.80
C PRO A 46 0.32 17.23 4.29
N SER A 47 0.86 16.44 5.20
CA SER A 47 1.77 15.38 4.87
C SER A 47 1.01 14.08 4.58
N LEU A 48 1.41 13.40 3.52
CA LEU A 48 0.81 12.12 3.12
C LEU A 48 1.83 11.00 3.37
N PRO A 49 1.65 10.19 4.43
CA PRO A 49 2.46 9.00 4.63
C PRO A 49 2.03 7.94 3.61
N LEU A 50 2.94 7.54 2.73
CA LEU A 50 2.70 6.47 1.77
C LEU A 50 3.48 5.22 2.16
N ARG A 51 2.84 4.07 1.98
CA ARG A 51 3.45 2.77 2.20
C ARG A 51 3.02 1.83 1.08
N ILE A 52 3.99 1.13 0.51
CA ILE A 52 3.75 0.09 -0.48
C ILE A 52 3.96 -1.28 0.19
N GLY A 53 2.98 -2.16 0.08
CA GLY A 53 2.99 -3.50 0.66
C GLY A 53 3.02 -4.55 -0.43
N PHE A 54 3.78 -5.61 -0.19
CA PHE A 54 3.81 -6.84 -0.98
C PHE A 54 3.10 -7.96 -0.21
N ASN A 55 2.13 -8.56 -0.87
CA ASN A 55 1.43 -9.75 -0.41
C ASN A 55 1.42 -10.80 -1.54
N PRO A 56 2.02 -11.98 -1.36
CA PRO A 56 2.08 -13.03 -2.38
C PRO A 56 0.72 -13.66 -2.68
N MET A 57 -0.28 -13.46 -1.82
CA MET A 57 -1.67 -13.87 -2.08
C MET A 57 -2.40 -12.91 -3.02
N ASN A 58 -1.91 -11.68 -3.15
CA ASN A 58 -2.43 -10.76 -4.13
C ASN A 58 -1.75 -11.06 -5.47
N ILE A 59 -2.54 -11.49 -6.46
CA ILE A 59 -2.06 -11.73 -7.82
C ILE A 59 -2.30 -10.54 -8.75
N GLU A 60 -3.09 -9.56 -8.29
CA GLU A 60 -3.42 -8.38 -9.07
C GLU A 60 -2.22 -7.45 -9.20
N ASP A 61 -2.11 -6.83 -10.38
CA ASP A 61 -1.16 -5.75 -10.62
C ASP A 61 -1.90 -4.41 -10.53
N SER A 62 -1.66 -3.67 -9.45
CA SER A 62 -2.22 -2.34 -9.23
C SER A 62 -1.34 -1.21 -9.80
N GLY A 63 -0.43 -1.53 -10.73
CA GLY A 63 0.49 -0.59 -11.36
C GLY A 63 1.90 -0.55 -10.75
N PHE A 64 2.14 -1.34 -9.70
CA PHE A 64 3.44 -1.48 -9.04
C PHE A 64 4.02 -2.89 -9.17
N GLY A 65 3.40 -3.75 -9.97
CA GLY A 65 3.70 -5.16 -10.12
C GLY A 65 2.73 -6.05 -9.34
N SER A 66 2.63 -7.31 -9.77
CA SER A 66 1.78 -8.31 -9.12
C SER A 66 2.13 -8.48 -7.64
N GLY A 67 1.11 -8.42 -6.79
CA GLY A 67 1.26 -8.55 -5.34
C GLY A 67 1.64 -7.28 -4.61
N TRP A 68 1.94 -6.20 -5.32
CA TRP A 68 2.23 -4.89 -4.74
C TRP A 68 1.01 -3.99 -4.71
N THR A 69 0.74 -3.37 -3.57
CA THR A 69 -0.35 -2.42 -3.39
C THR A 69 0.11 -1.21 -2.58
N LEU A 70 -0.47 -0.05 -2.89
CA LEU A 70 -0.31 1.18 -2.11
C LEU A 70 -1.49 1.30 -1.15
N ASN A 71 -1.24 1.66 0.11
CA ASN A 71 -2.30 1.85 1.10
C ASN A 71 -3.08 3.15 0.88
N LEU A 72 -3.79 3.26 -0.25
CA LEU A 72 -4.69 4.36 -0.56
C LEU A 72 -6.13 3.88 -0.63
N SER A 73 -7.05 4.83 -0.48
CA SER A 73 -8.46 4.54 -0.77
C SER A 73 -8.64 4.33 -2.28
N GLN A 74 -9.24 3.23 -2.67
CA GLN A 74 -9.43 2.83 -4.07
C GLN A 74 -10.84 2.30 -4.28
N TYR A 75 -11.45 2.70 -5.40
CA TYR A 75 -12.70 2.13 -5.87
C TYR A 75 -12.43 1.14 -7.01
N THR A 76 -12.97 -0.07 -6.89
CA THR A 76 -12.90 -1.13 -7.89
C THR A 76 -14.27 -1.26 -8.56
N PRO A 77 -14.44 -0.76 -9.80
CA PRO A 77 -15.74 -0.79 -10.50
C PRO A 77 -16.23 -2.20 -10.83
N ALA A 78 -15.32 -3.17 -10.98
CA ALA A 78 -15.68 -4.55 -11.30
C ALA A 78 -16.56 -5.18 -10.20
N ASP A 79 -16.27 -4.87 -8.94
CA ASP A 79 -16.95 -5.44 -7.77
C ASP A 79 -17.87 -4.44 -7.07
N ASN A 80 -17.89 -3.18 -7.54
CA ASN A 80 -18.48 -2.02 -6.87
C ASN A 80 -17.99 -1.90 -5.41
N MET A 81 -16.69 -2.09 -5.18
CA MET A 81 -16.09 -2.06 -3.85
C MET A 81 -15.21 -0.82 -3.68
N LEU A 82 -15.41 -0.09 -2.59
CA LEU A 82 -14.54 0.98 -2.13
C LEU A 82 -13.70 0.47 -0.96
N HIS A 83 -12.40 0.33 -1.18
CA HIS A 83 -11.42 0.08 -0.12
C HIS A 83 -10.91 1.44 0.37
N LEU A 84 -10.85 1.64 1.68
CA LEU A 84 -10.27 2.84 2.28
C LEU A 84 -8.86 2.55 2.78
N HIS A 85 -8.02 3.59 2.80
CA HIS A 85 -6.68 3.52 3.42
C HIS A 85 -6.70 3.10 4.90
N THR A 86 -7.83 3.23 5.59
CA THR A 86 -8.05 2.76 6.98
C THR A 86 -8.16 1.24 7.09
N GLY A 87 -8.24 0.52 5.97
CA GLY A 87 -8.48 -0.92 5.90
C GLY A 87 -9.96 -1.30 5.83
N GLU A 88 -10.86 -0.32 5.89
CA GLU A 88 -12.30 -0.55 5.72
C GLU A 88 -12.63 -0.81 4.25
N SER A 89 -13.62 -1.68 4.01
CA SER A 89 -14.13 -1.97 2.67
C SER A 89 -15.64 -1.80 2.68
N PHE A 90 -16.16 -1.07 1.71
CA PHE A 90 -17.58 -0.78 1.56
C PHE A 90 -18.04 -1.19 0.17
N ARG A 91 -19.21 -1.78 0.08
CA ARG A 91 -19.86 -2.01 -1.21
C ARG A 91 -20.65 -0.76 -1.57
N VAL A 92 -20.47 -0.29 -2.80
CA VAL A 92 -21.18 0.85 -3.36
C VAL A 92 -22.40 0.30 -4.09
N ASP A 93 -23.57 0.43 -3.49
CA ASP A 93 -24.82 0.15 -4.18
C ASP A 93 -25.41 1.48 -4.68
N GLY A 94 -25.43 1.67 -5.98
CA GLY A 94 -26.05 2.82 -6.63
C GLY A 94 -26.64 2.41 -7.97
N SER A 95 -27.94 2.64 -8.16
CA SER A 95 -28.49 2.71 -9.51
C SER A 95 -27.84 3.93 -10.18
N THR A 96 -27.38 3.76 -11.43
CA THR A 96 -26.81 4.85 -12.24
C THR A 96 -27.80 6.02 -12.42
N ASP A 97 -29.08 5.84 -12.10
CA ASP A 97 -30.14 6.80 -12.40
C ASP A 97 -30.31 7.91 -11.35
N ASP A 98 -29.81 7.74 -10.11
CA ASP A 98 -30.16 8.66 -9.00
C ASP A 98 -29.01 9.56 -8.51
N GLY A 99 -27.77 9.35 -8.98
CA GLY A 99 -26.60 10.15 -8.57
C GLY A 99 -26.22 10.06 -7.09
N THR A 100 -26.91 9.24 -6.30
CA THR A 100 -26.69 9.04 -4.86
C THR A 100 -26.17 7.63 -4.61
N GLY A 101 -24.90 7.37 -4.94
CA GLY A 101 -24.25 6.09 -4.59
C GLY A 101 -24.32 5.88 -3.07
N ARG A 102 -25.07 4.87 -2.62
CA ARG A 102 -25.22 4.57 -1.19
C ARG A 102 -24.17 3.55 -0.80
N LEU A 103 -23.31 3.91 0.16
CA LEU A 103 -22.34 2.99 0.73
C LEU A 103 -23.07 2.04 1.69
N ILE A 104 -22.96 0.75 1.44
CA ILE A 104 -23.40 -0.31 2.35
C ILE A 104 -22.16 -1.05 2.87
N LYS A 105 -22.21 -1.42 4.16
CA LYS A 105 -21.12 -2.11 4.85
C LYS A 105 -21.14 -3.61 4.60
#